data_AF-F4P2C4-F1
#
_entry.id   AF-F4P2C4-F1
#
_cell.length_a   1.000
_cell.length_b   1.000
_cell.length_c   1.000
_cell.angle_alpha   90.00
_cell.angle_beta   90.00
_cell.angle_gamma   90.00
#
_symmetry.space_group_name_H-M   'P 1'
#
loop_
_entity.id
_entity.type
_entity.pdbx_description
1 polymer ?
#
loop_
_entity_poly.entity_id
_entity_poly.type
_entity_poly.pdbx_seq_one_letter_code
_entity_poly.pdbx_strand_id
1 'polypeptide(L)'
;MSAKVSTATVPPSATETASAKTSILNTFTRFDYPKKLKSYNEFGKYCYSIGLEGVFMIEEHATLSVKIDKIEKDIHNVDARIKAQKNLLYNLEQDFDFLNRASGQGSVDLDLEANIRTQCEFLDELQEILQKILDGYRIRLKKDSEQELELKHYFEHHHKFEVTDSDDNINLESYHSYKSCFDFFYSYFSSVFLRFEQDAQQQASQP
;
A
#
# COMPACT_ATOMS: atom_id res chain seq x y z
N MET A 1 47.85 26.86 -4.93
CA MET A 1 46.95 26.18 -5.90
C MET A 1 46.03 25.28 -5.08
N SER A 2 44.78 25.70 -4.86
CA SER A 2 43.80 24.89 -4.12
C SER A 2 42.91 24.17 -5.13
N ALA A 3 43.00 22.85 -5.15
CA ALA A 3 42.08 21.99 -5.89
C ALA A 3 40.75 21.93 -5.11
N LYS A 4 39.68 22.41 -5.73
CA LYS A 4 38.31 22.23 -5.24
C LYS A 4 37.82 20.90 -5.79
N VAL A 5 37.81 19.87 -4.95
CA VAL A 5 37.22 18.56 -5.27
C VAL A 5 35.70 18.76 -5.32
N SER A 6 35.13 18.75 -6.52
CA SER A 6 33.70 18.60 -6.72
C SER A 6 33.35 17.14 -6.51
N THR A 7 32.71 16.82 -5.39
CA THR A 7 31.99 15.56 -5.21
C THR A 7 30.78 15.58 -6.11
N ALA A 8 30.94 15.09 -7.34
CA ALA A 8 29.82 14.74 -8.20
C ALA A 8 29.08 13.57 -7.55
N THR A 9 27.87 13.83 -7.06
CA THR A 9 26.93 12.79 -6.65
C THR A 9 26.60 11.99 -7.90
N VAL A 10 27.10 10.76 -7.98
CA VAL A 10 26.82 9.84 -9.08
C VAL A 10 25.30 9.63 -9.15
N PRO A 11 24.63 9.88 -10.30
CA PRO A 11 23.20 9.62 -10.42
C PRO A 11 22.93 8.13 -10.24
N PRO A 12 21.75 7.75 -9.69
CA PRO A 12 21.42 6.35 -9.49
C PRO A 12 21.52 5.60 -10.82
N SER A 13 22.25 4.47 -10.80
CA SER A 13 22.48 3.65 -11.99
C SER A 13 21.14 3.12 -12.51
N ALA A 14 21.00 2.97 -13.84
CA ALA A 14 19.82 2.35 -14.47
C ALA A 14 19.44 0.98 -13.85
N THR A 15 20.41 0.29 -13.23
CA THR A 15 20.24 -0.95 -12.47
C THR A 15 19.43 -0.75 -11.18
N GLU A 16 19.61 0.36 -10.46
CA GLU A 16 18.83 0.67 -9.24
C GLU A 16 17.38 0.99 -9.58
N THR A 17 17.15 1.72 -10.68
CA THR A 17 15.82 2.04 -11.19
C THR A 17 15.07 0.78 -11.61
N ALA A 18 15.71 -0.14 -12.33
CA ALA A 18 15.13 -1.42 -12.74
C ALA A 18 14.82 -2.35 -11.56
N SER A 19 15.72 -2.46 -10.58
CA SER A 19 15.49 -3.25 -9.36
C SER A 19 14.30 -2.71 -8.55
N ALA A 20 14.17 -1.38 -8.49
CA ALA A 20 13.03 -0.75 -7.84
C ALA A 20 11.72 -1.02 -8.61
N LYS A 21 11.73 -1.03 -9.96
CA LYS A 21 10.57 -1.36 -10.80
C LYS A 21 10.04 -2.77 -10.54
N THR A 22 10.91 -3.78 -10.51
CA THR A 22 10.51 -5.18 -10.30
C THR A 22 10.00 -5.43 -8.88
N SER A 23 10.63 -4.80 -7.88
CA SER A 23 10.19 -4.92 -6.47
C SER A 23 8.80 -4.33 -6.22
N ILE A 24 8.45 -3.23 -6.89
CA ILE A 24 7.12 -2.62 -6.79
C ILE A 24 6.08 -3.56 -7.39
N LEU A 25 6.27 -3.99 -8.64
CA LEU A 25 5.27 -4.77 -9.39
C LEU A 25 5.01 -6.15 -8.75
N ASN A 26 6.02 -6.79 -8.18
CA ASN A 26 5.90 -8.08 -7.51
C ASN A 26 5.16 -8.01 -6.17
N THR A 27 5.11 -6.83 -5.53
CA THR A 27 4.33 -6.62 -4.29
C THR A 27 2.83 -6.54 -4.62
N PHE A 28 2.45 -6.00 -5.77
CA PHE A 28 1.04 -5.77 -6.13
C PHE A 28 0.30 -7.00 -6.65
N THR A 29 0.98 -7.92 -7.33
CA THR A 29 0.34 -9.06 -8.01
C THR A 29 0.21 -10.31 -7.14
N ARG A 30 0.81 -10.33 -5.94
CA ARG A 30 1.03 -11.57 -5.16
C ARG A 30 0.12 -11.75 -3.93
N PHE A 31 -1.03 -11.09 -3.88
CA PHE A 31 -1.96 -11.26 -2.75
C PHE A 31 -3.11 -12.22 -3.06
N ASP A 32 -2.78 -13.44 -3.50
CA ASP A 32 -3.73 -14.56 -3.54
C ASP A 32 -3.61 -15.38 -2.24
N TYR A 33 -4.67 -15.31 -1.45
CA TYR A 33 -4.75 -15.82 -0.08
C TYR A 33 -5.07 -17.33 -0.05
N PRO A 34 -4.58 -18.11 0.94
CA PRO A 34 -5.10 -19.46 1.18
C PRO A 34 -6.58 -19.42 1.55
N LYS A 35 -7.46 -19.97 0.70
CA LYS A 35 -8.91 -20.04 0.91
C LYS A 35 -9.26 -20.53 2.33
N LYS A 36 -9.88 -19.64 3.12
CA LYS A 36 -10.60 -19.86 4.38
C LYS A 36 -9.81 -20.55 5.50
N LEU A 37 -9.96 -20.05 6.72
CA LEU A 37 -9.36 -20.68 7.90
C LEU A 37 -9.85 -22.12 8.12
N LYS A 38 -8.93 -22.99 8.53
CA LYS A 38 -9.22 -24.38 8.90
C LYS A 38 -9.84 -24.41 10.30
N SER A 39 -11.15 -24.65 10.35
CA SER A 39 -11.94 -25.02 11.55
C SER A 39 -12.33 -23.90 12.53
N TYR A 40 -13.65 -23.71 12.70
CA TYR A 40 -14.32 -22.83 13.68
C TYR A 40 -13.86 -23.04 15.13
N ASN A 41 -13.37 -24.23 15.49
CA ASN A 41 -13.01 -24.58 16.87
C ASN A 41 -11.78 -23.81 17.41
N GLU A 42 -10.91 -23.26 16.56
CA GLU A 42 -9.75 -22.49 17.02
C GLU A 42 -10.12 -21.06 17.44
N PHE A 43 -11.26 -20.55 16.96
CA PHE A 43 -11.66 -19.14 17.12
C PHE A 43 -12.84 -18.95 18.07
N GLY A 44 -13.48 -20.05 18.49
CA GLY A 44 -14.70 -20.04 19.30
C GLY A 44 -14.60 -19.28 20.63
N LYS A 45 -13.38 -19.03 21.16
CA LYS A 45 -13.19 -18.20 22.37
C LYS A 45 -13.24 -16.69 22.11
N TYR A 46 -12.93 -16.25 20.89
CA TYR A 46 -12.93 -14.82 20.51
C TYR A 46 -14.25 -14.40 19.89
N CYS A 47 -14.90 -15.33 19.17
CA CYS A 47 -16.17 -15.13 18.51
C CYS A 47 -17.33 -15.81 19.26
N TYR A 48 -17.16 -16.03 20.57
CA TYR A 48 -18.17 -16.66 21.42
C TYR A 48 -19.44 -15.80 21.43
N SER A 49 -20.59 -16.44 21.16
CA SER A 49 -21.93 -15.87 20.92
C SER A 49 -22.33 -15.62 19.46
N ILE A 50 -21.38 -15.55 18.52
CA ILE A 50 -21.66 -15.23 17.12
C ILE A 50 -21.91 -16.52 16.31
N GLY A 51 -22.98 -16.52 15.52
CA GLY A 51 -23.29 -17.61 14.60
C GLY A 51 -22.21 -17.76 13.51
N LEU A 52 -22.08 -18.96 12.94
CA LEU A 52 -21.10 -19.26 11.88
C LEU A 52 -21.10 -18.25 10.73
N GLU A 53 -22.29 -17.81 10.31
CA GLU A 53 -22.48 -16.79 9.29
C GLU A 53 -21.82 -15.46 9.68
N GLY A 54 -22.15 -14.93 10.87
CA GLY A 54 -21.55 -13.70 11.38
C GLY A 54 -20.03 -13.82 11.52
N VAL A 55 -19.51 -14.98 11.94
CA VAL A 55 -18.06 -15.22 12.03
C VAL A 55 -17.40 -15.12 10.65
N PHE A 56 -17.99 -15.70 9.60
CA PHE A 56 -17.44 -15.57 8.25
C PHE A 56 -17.51 -14.13 7.72
N MET A 57 -18.58 -13.40 8.04
CA MET A 57 -18.69 -11.98 7.66
C MET A 57 -17.61 -11.13 8.33
N ILE A 58 -17.32 -11.38 9.61
CA ILE A 58 -16.26 -10.69 10.36
C ILE A 58 -14.88 -11.08 9.83
N GLU A 59 -14.64 -12.36 9.53
CA GLU A 59 -13.40 -12.84 8.90
C GLU A 59 -13.13 -12.10 7.59
N GLU A 60 -14.14 -11.97 6.74
CA GLU A 60 -14.04 -11.27 5.47
C GLU A 60 -13.79 -9.77 5.66
N HIS A 61 -14.52 -9.12 6.57
CA HIS A 61 -14.33 -7.71 6.87
C HIS A 61 -12.93 -7.43 7.40
N ALA A 62 -12.46 -8.17 8.42
CA ALA A 62 -11.11 -8.03 8.96
C ALA A 62 -10.03 -8.24 7.89
N THR A 63 -10.24 -9.20 6.98
CA THR A 63 -9.33 -9.43 5.84
C THR A 63 -9.31 -8.22 4.89
N LEU A 64 -10.45 -7.60 4.62
CA LEU A 64 -10.55 -6.42 3.78
C LEU A 64 -9.87 -5.21 4.43
N SER A 65 -10.11 -4.96 5.72
CA SER A 65 -9.49 -3.86 6.46
C SER A 65 -7.96 -3.96 6.45
N VAL A 66 -7.40 -5.14 6.72
CA VAL A 66 -5.93 -5.34 6.66
C VAL A 66 -5.37 -5.08 5.25
N LYS A 67 -6.11 -5.46 4.19
CA LYS A 67 -5.70 -5.19 2.81
C LYS A 67 -5.75 -3.69 2.49
N ILE A 68 -6.75 -2.98 3.00
CA ILE A 68 -6.89 -1.52 2.85
C ILE A 68 -5.69 -0.82 3.50
N ASP A 69 -5.41 -1.12 4.78
CA ASP A 69 -4.28 -0.53 5.52
C ASP A 69 -2.94 -0.76 4.81
N LYS A 70 -2.78 -1.92 4.17
CA LYS A 70 -1.57 -2.21 3.41
C LYS A 70 -1.47 -1.37 2.15
N ILE A 71 -2.56 -1.26 1.40
CA ILE A 71 -2.61 -0.44 0.19
C ILE A 71 -2.38 1.04 0.52
N GLU A 72 -2.89 1.54 1.66
CA GLU A 72 -2.59 2.90 2.11
C GLU A 72 -1.10 3.12 2.32
N LYS A 73 -0.40 2.17 2.95
CA LYS A 73 1.07 2.23 3.10
C LYS A 73 1.77 2.24 1.74
N ASP A 74 1.29 1.47 0.78
CA ASP A 74 1.85 1.42 -0.57
C ASP A 74 1.62 2.73 -1.33
N ILE A 75 0.42 3.34 -1.20
CA ILE A 75 0.11 4.69 -1.72
C ILE A 75 1.11 5.70 -1.16
N HIS A 76 1.31 5.71 0.16
CA HIS A 76 2.26 6.63 0.80
C HIS A 76 3.70 6.42 0.33
N ASN A 77 4.12 5.16 0.13
CA ASN A 77 5.46 4.86 -0.38
C ASN A 77 5.66 5.39 -1.80
N VAL A 78 4.71 5.12 -2.70
CA VAL A 78 4.81 5.55 -4.10
C VAL A 78 4.72 7.08 -4.22
N ASP A 79 3.84 7.73 -3.45
CA ASP A 79 3.75 9.19 -3.39
C ASP A 79 5.06 9.84 -2.91
N ALA A 80 5.70 9.29 -1.87
CA ALA A 80 7.00 9.76 -1.40
C ALA A 80 8.09 9.64 -2.48
N ARG A 81 8.08 8.56 -3.26
CA ARG A 81 9.01 8.36 -4.37
C ARG A 81 8.75 9.32 -5.53
N ILE A 82 7.49 9.57 -5.88
CA ILE A 82 7.11 10.59 -6.87
C ILE A 82 7.62 11.97 -6.44
N LYS A 83 7.47 12.33 -5.16
CA LYS A 83 8.00 13.60 -4.62
C LYS A 83 9.52 13.69 -4.72
N ALA A 84 10.24 12.63 -4.36
CA ALA A 84 11.69 12.57 -4.50
C ALA A 84 12.13 12.71 -5.96
N GLN A 85 11.44 12.02 -6.86
CA GLN A 85 11.72 12.04 -8.30
C GLN A 85 11.47 13.42 -8.93
N LYS A 86 10.39 14.10 -8.54
CA LYS A 86 10.10 15.48 -8.97
C LYS A 86 11.18 16.45 -8.51
N ASN A 87 11.70 16.30 -7.29
CA ASN A 87 12.78 17.14 -6.79
C ASN A 87 14.10 16.89 -7.55
N LEU A 88 14.41 15.63 -7.88
CA LEU A 88 15.57 15.30 -8.71
C LEU A 88 15.46 15.94 -10.10
N LEU A 89 14.29 15.81 -10.75
CA LEU A 89 14.04 16.38 -12.06
C LEU A 89 14.19 17.91 -12.06
N TYR A 90 13.63 18.57 -11.05
CA TYR A 90 13.77 20.02 -10.87
C TYR A 90 15.24 20.48 -10.81
N ASN A 91 16.09 19.75 -10.09
CA ASN A 91 17.51 20.08 -10.01
C ASN A 91 18.23 19.85 -11.35
N LEU A 92 17.93 18.75 -12.05
CA LEU A 92 18.50 18.46 -13.37
C LEU A 92 18.10 19.52 -14.41
N GLU A 93 16.85 19.97 -14.37
CA GLU A 93 16.36 21.06 -15.24
C GLU A 93 17.09 22.38 -14.94
N GLN A 94 17.33 22.71 -13.66
CA GLN A 94 18.12 23.90 -13.30
C GLN A 94 19.57 23.82 -13.80
N ASP A 95 20.22 22.67 -13.64
CA ASP A 95 21.58 22.46 -14.11
C ASP A 95 21.66 22.58 -15.64
N PHE A 96 20.67 22.02 -16.35
CA PHE A 96 20.57 22.12 -17.80
C PHE A 96 20.40 23.58 -18.25
N ASP A 97 19.49 24.33 -17.63
CA ASP A 97 19.28 25.74 -17.92
C ASP A 97 20.53 26.59 -17.66
N PHE A 98 21.24 26.32 -16.57
CA PHE A 98 22.48 27.01 -16.22
C PHE A 98 23.57 26.76 -17.27
N LEU A 99 23.83 25.49 -17.61
CA LEU A 99 24.83 25.11 -18.59
C LEU A 99 24.52 25.65 -19.98
N ASN A 100 23.25 25.60 -20.38
CA ASN A 100 22.81 26.13 -21.66
C ASN A 100 23.08 27.64 -21.78
N ARG A 101 22.77 28.41 -20.72
CA ARG A 101 23.08 29.86 -20.66
C ARG A 101 24.58 30.14 -20.62
N ALA A 102 25.35 29.34 -19.90
CA ALA A 102 26.79 29.53 -19.72
C ALA A 102 27.60 29.19 -20.99
N SER A 103 27.12 28.25 -21.82
CA SER A 103 27.85 27.78 -23.01
C SER A 103 27.97 28.84 -24.11
N GLY A 104 27.13 29.88 -24.12
CA GLY A 104 27.14 30.97 -25.09
C GLY A 104 26.88 30.58 -26.56
N GLN A 105 26.86 29.27 -26.86
CA GLN A 105 26.92 28.74 -28.22
C GLN A 105 26.29 27.34 -28.33
N GLY A 106 25.07 27.14 -27.83
CA GLY A 106 24.16 26.06 -28.26
C GLY A 106 24.68 24.62 -28.17
N SER A 107 25.77 24.35 -27.44
CA SER A 107 26.26 23.00 -27.22
C SER A 107 25.41 22.39 -26.11
N VAL A 108 24.30 21.78 -26.52
CA VAL A 108 23.42 21.01 -25.63
C VAL A 108 24.24 19.85 -25.05
N ASP A 109 24.25 19.74 -23.73
CA ASP A 109 24.79 18.57 -23.05
C ASP A 109 23.80 17.40 -23.29
N LEU A 110 24.11 16.60 -24.30
CA LEU A 110 23.28 15.47 -24.74
C LEU A 110 23.15 14.39 -23.67
N ASP A 111 24.15 14.25 -22.79
CA ASP A 111 24.12 13.28 -21.70
C ASP A 111 23.15 13.75 -20.61
N LEU A 112 23.16 15.05 -20.29
CA LEU A 112 22.20 15.64 -19.37
C LEU A 112 20.76 15.60 -19.92
N GLU A 113 20.58 15.88 -21.21
CA GLU A 113 19.27 15.76 -21.87
C GLU A 113 18.73 14.32 -21.84
N ALA A 114 19.60 13.33 -22.11
CA ALA A 114 19.23 11.92 -22.03
C ALA A 114 18.87 11.50 -20.59
N ASN A 115 19.58 12.02 -19.59
CA ASN A 115 19.27 11.77 -18.19
C ASN A 115 17.90 12.35 -17.80
N ILE A 116 17.63 13.62 -18.14
CA ILE A 116 16.32 14.27 -17.90
C ILE A 116 15.20 13.42 -18.51
N ARG A 117 15.34 12.99 -19.77
CA ARG A 117 14.37 12.11 -20.45
C ARG A 117 14.11 10.82 -19.68
N THR A 118 15.18 10.14 -19.25
CA THR A 118 15.10 8.90 -18.47
C THR A 118 14.38 9.12 -17.14
N GLN A 119 14.65 10.24 -16.45
CA GLN A 119 13.99 10.57 -15.19
C GLN A 119 12.50 10.91 -15.38
N CYS A 120 12.12 11.52 -16.51
CA CYS A 120 10.71 11.76 -16.88
C CYS A 120 9.98 10.43 -17.14
N GLU A 121 10.56 9.53 -17.94
CA GLU A 121 9.97 8.21 -18.21
C GLU A 121 9.72 7.43 -16.90
N PHE A 122 10.68 7.47 -15.97
CA PHE A 122 10.51 6.83 -14.67
C PHE A 122 9.43 7.50 -13.80
N LEU A 123 9.30 8.84 -13.86
CA LEU A 123 8.25 9.55 -13.16
C LEU A 123 6.86 9.17 -13.69
N ASP A 124 6.71 9.04 -15.01
CA ASP A 124 5.46 8.62 -15.65
C ASP A 124 5.06 7.20 -15.23
N GLU A 125 6.02 6.27 -15.17
CA GLU A 125 5.78 4.91 -14.68
C GLU A 125 5.31 4.90 -13.21
N LEU A 126 5.94 5.70 -12.33
CA LEU A 126 5.51 5.81 -10.92
C LEU A 126 4.09 6.35 -10.81
N GLN A 127 3.71 7.31 -11.66
CA GLN A 127 2.35 7.84 -11.70
C GLN A 127 1.34 6.79 -12.18
N GLU A 128 1.69 6.01 -13.20
CA GLU A 128 0.84 4.91 -13.68
C GLU A 128 0.64 3.83 -12.59
N ILE A 129 1.71 3.48 -11.87
CA ILE A 129 1.64 2.58 -10.73
C ILE A 129 0.71 3.15 -9.67
N LEU A 130 0.88 4.41 -9.26
CA LEU A 130 0.04 5.04 -8.25
C LEU A 130 -1.45 4.99 -8.65
N GLN A 131 -1.76 5.26 -9.92
CA GLN A 131 -3.14 5.22 -10.41
C GLN A 131 -3.75 3.82 -10.27
N LYS A 132 -3.02 2.76 -10.66
CA LYS A 132 -3.47 1.37 -10.49
C LYS A 132 -3.73 1.02 -9.02
N ILE A 133 -2.89 1.51 -8.11
CA ILE A 133 -3.07 1.30 -6.67
C ILE A 133 -4.34 1.99 -6.17
N LEU A 134 -4.55 3.25 -6.56
CA LEU A 134 -5.72 4.03 -6.18
C LEU A 134 -7.02 3.41 -6.70
N ASP A 135 -7.02 2.87 -7.91
CA ASP A 135 -8.17 2.17 -8.46
C ASP A 135 -8.49 0.90 -7.65
N GLY A 136 -7.46 0.11 -7.33
CA GLY A 136 -7.60 -1.07 -6.45
C GLY A 136 -8.06 -0.71 -5.04
N TYR A 137 -7.55 0.38 -4.48
CA TYR A 137 -7.94 0.92 -3.18
C TYR A 137 -9.43 1.28 -3.16
N ARG A 138 -9.90 2.04 -4.16
CA ARG A 138 -11.31 2.44 -4.26
C ARG A 138 -12.26 1.24 -4.35
N ILE A 139 -11.90 0.22 -5.13
CA ILE A 139 -12.71 -1.00 -5.25
C ILE A 139 -12.82 -1.71 -3.89
N ARG A 140 -11.72 -1.83 -3.15
CA ARG A 140 -11.72 -2.51 -1.85
C ARG A 140 -12.44 -1.70 -0.78
N LEU A 141 -12.25 -0.38 -0.74
CA LEU A 141 -12.95 0.50 0.20
C LEU A 141 -14.47 0.39 0.02
N LYS A 142 -14.95 0.36 -1.22
CA LYS A 142 -16.37 0.14 -1.51
C LYS A 142 -16.85 -1.20 -0.95
N LYS A 143 -16.11 -2.28 -1.20
CA LYS A 143 -16.46 -3.62 -0.70
C LYS A 143 -16.46 -3.68 0.84
N ASP A 144 -15.50 -3.01 1.48
CA ASP A 144 -15.41 -2.96 2.94
C ASP A 144 -16.61 -2.22 3.54
N SER A 145 -17.03 -1.09 2.97
CA SER A 145 -18.24 -0.38 3.40
C SER A 145 -19.53 -1.20 3.19
N GLU A 146 -19.64 -1.95 2.09
CA GLU A 146 -20.76 -2.87 1.85
C GLU A 146 -20.79 -3.99 2.91
N GLN A 147 -19.63 -4.57 3.22
CA GLN A 147 -19.47 -5.61 4.24
C GLN A 147 -19.81 -5.09 5.65
N GLU A 148 -19.36 -3.88 5.99
CA GLU A 148 -19.65 -3.24 7.27
C GLU A 148 -21.17 -3.02 7.44
N LEU A 149 -21.87 -2.62 6.37
CA LEU A 149 -23.32 -2.45 6.40
C LEU A 149 -24.06 -3.78 6.61
N GLU A 150 -23.64 -4.84 5.93
CA GLU A 150 -24.22 -6.18 6.12
C GLU A 150 -24.01 -6.68 7.56
N LEU A 151 -22.82 -6.45 8.12
CA LEU A 151 -22.52 -6.76 9.52
C LEU A 151 -23.41 -5.95 10.48
N LYS A 152 -23.63 -4.65 10.23
CA LYS A 152 -24.54 -3.83 11.06
C LYS A 152 -25.93 -4.43 11.12
N HIS A 153 -26.48 -4.82 9.96
CA HIS A 153 -27.77 -5.49 9.91
C HIS A 153 -27.76 -6.83 10.63
N TYR A 154 -26.72 -7.66 10.47
CA TYR A 154 -26.60 -8.93 11.19
C TYR A 154 -26.65 -8.72 12.71
N PHE A 155 -25.82 -7.81 13.24
CA PHE A 155 -25.74 -7.58 14.68
C PHE A 155 -27.01 -6.94 15.26
N GLU A 156 -27.68 -6.07 14.49
CA GLU A 156 -28.98 -5.52 14.89
C GLU A 156 -30.05 -6.62 15.08
N HIS A 157 -30.07 -7.62 14.19
CA HIS A 157 -31.07 -8.69 14.23
C HIS A 157 -30.74 -9.78 15.26
N HIS A 158 -29.46 -10.13 15.40
CA HIS A 158 -29.03 -11.29 16.17
C HIS A 158 -28.48 -10.95 17.57
N HIS A 159 -28.00 -9.72 17.78
CA HIS A 159 -27.29 -9.30 18.99
C HIS A 159 -27.85 -8.01 19.62
N LYS A 160 -29.09 -7.64 19.28
CA LYS A 160 -29.77 -6.40 19.73
C LYS A 160 -29.63 -6.07 21.22
N PHE A 161 -29.50 -7.07 22.08
CA PHE A 161 -29.42 -6.90 23.53
C PHE A 161 -28.02 -6.60 24.07
N GLU A 162 -26.97 -6.69 23.24
CA GLU A 162 -25.59 -6.35 23.63
C GLU A 162 -25.37 -4.83 23.77
N VAL A 163 -26.24 -4.02 23.15
CA VAL A 163 -26.14 -2.56 23.14
C VAL A 163 -27.44 -1.96 23.68
N THR A 164 -27.33 -1.08 24.69
CA THR A 164 -28.48 -0.46 25.36
C THR A 164 -28.91 0.89 24.78
N ASP A 165 -28.07 1.54 23.97
CA ASP A 165 -28.40 2.84 23.39
C ASP A 165 -29.02 2.70 22.00
N SER A 166 -30.19 3.31 21.86
CA SER A 166 -31.06 3.31 20.68
C SER A 166 -30.74 4.48 19.73
N ASP A 167 -29.46 4.78 19.50
CA ASP A 167 -29.14 5.68 18.40
C ASP A 167 -29.38 4.95 17.08
N ASP A 168 -30.06 5.61 16.13
CA ASP A 168 -30.38 5.05 14.80
C ASP A 168 -29.11 4.67 13.99
N ASN A 169 -27.93 5.04 14.46
CA ASN A 169 -26.65 4.72 13.83
C ASN A 169 -25.93 3.58 14.58
N ILE A 170 -26.14 2.35 14.09
CA ILE A 170 -25.52 1.15 14.63
C ILE A 170 -23.98 1.24 14.49
N ASN A 171 -23.29 1.24 15.63
CA ASN A 171 -21.84 1.15 15.69
C ASN A 171 -21.40 -0.28 16.03
N LEU A 172 -20.73 -0.98 15.11
CA LEU A 172 -20.26 -2.36 15.34
C LEU A 172 -19.30 -2.47 16.52
N GLU A 173 -18.47 -1.46 16.77
CA GLU A 173 -17.52 -1.43 17.89
C GLU A 173 -18.19 -1.43 19.27
N SER A 174 -19.49 -1.11 19.33
CA SER A 174 -20.26 -1.19 20.57
C SER A 174 -20.63 -2.63 20.97
N TYR A 175 -20.62 -3.56 20.01
CA TYR A 175 -20.86 -4.99 20.26
C TYR A 175 -19.55 -5.65 20.71
N HIS A 176 -19.46 -6.00 22.00
CA HIS A 176 -18.25 -6.62 22.54
C HIS A 176 -17.89 -7.92 21.79
N SER A 177 -18.89 -8.72 21.41
CA SER A 177 -18.69 -9.96 20.66
C SER A 177 -18.10 -9.69 19.27
N TYR A 178 -18.63 -8.71 18.53
CA TYR A 178 -18.06 -8.25 17.25
C TYR A 178 -16.60 -7.86 17.43
N LYS A 179 -16.35 -6.93 18.35
CA LYS A 179 -15.03 -6.32 18.53
C LYS A 179 -13.97 -7.37 18.85
N SER A 180 -14.26 -8.27 19.79
CA SER A 180 -13.37 -9.38 20.16
C SER A 180 -13.04 -10.30 18.98
N CYS A 181 -14.05 -10.63 18.17
CA CYS A 181 -13.88 -11.49 17.00
C CYS A 181 -13.11 -10.79 15.86
N PHE A 182 -13.43 -9.52 15.60
CA PHE A 182 -12.76 -8.69 14.60
C PHE A 182 -11.29 -8.47 14.96
N ASP A 183 -10.99 -8.03 16.19
CA ASP A 183 -9.63 -7.80 16.68
C ASP A 183 -8.75 -9.05 16.51
N PHE A 184 -9.33 -10.23 16.78
CA PHE A 184 -8.66 -11.51 16.59
C PHE A 184 -8.31 -11.75 15.11
N PHE A 185 -9.29 -11.68 14.21
CA PHE A 185 -9.05 -11.93 12.79
C PHE A 185 -8.11 -10.88 12.19
N TYR A 186 -8.32 -9.61 12.50
CA TYR A 186 -7.48 -8.52 12.05
C TYR A 186 -6.02 -8.75 12.46
N SER A 187 -5.79 -9.12 13.72
CA SER A 187 -4.45 -9.46 14.23
C SER A 187 -3.85 -10.69 13.53
N TYR A 188 -4.66 -11.74 13.35
CA TYR A 188 -4.24 -12.95 12.66
C TYR A 188 -3.81 -12.64 11.22
N PHE A 189 -4.67 -12.00 10.44
CA PHE A 189 -4.38 -11.65 9.05
C PHE A 189 -3.18 -10.71 8.96
N SER A 190 -3.12 -9.66 9.79
CA SER A 190 -1.96 -8.75 9.86
C SER A 190 -0.64 -9.50 10.04
N SER A 191 -0.61 -10.50 10.93
CA SER A 191 0.58 -11.32 11.16
C SER A 191 0.93 -12.22 9.97
N VAL A 192 -0.08 -12.77 9.29
CA VAL A 192 0.10 -13.60 8.10
C VAL A 192 0.67 -12.77 6.95
N PHE A 193 0.14 -11.57 6.73
CA PHE A 193 0.63 -10.64 5.70
C PHE A 193 2.08 -10.23 5.94
N LEU A 194 2.44 -9.89 7.19
CA LEU A 194 3.82 -9.53 7.54
C LEU A 194 4.83 -10.63 7.18
N ARG A 195 4.48 -11.91 7.41
CA ARG A 195 5.35 -13.04 7.05
C ARG A 195 5.53 -13.16 5.54
N PHE A 196 4.44 -13.05 4.78
CA PHE A 196 4.52 -13.10 3.32
C PHE A 196 5.38 -11.96 2.74
N GLU A 197 5.31 -10.76 3.32
CA GLU A 197 6.17 -9.64 2.91
C GLU A 197 7.64 -9.92 3.21
N GLN A 198 7.96 -10.46 4.38
CA GLN A 198 9.33 -10.84 4.74
C GLN A 198 9.88 -11.91 3.80
N ASP A 199 9.09 -12.94 3.50
CA ASP A 199 9.49 -14.01 2.58
C ASP A 199 9.70 -13.48 1.16
N ALA A 200 8.84 -12.56 0.69
CA ALA A 200 8.99 -11.91 -0.62
C ALA A 200 10.25 -11.05 -0.69
N GLN A 201 10.57 -10.29 0.37
CA GLN A 201 11.78 -9.48 0.45
C GLN A 201 13.05 -10.35 0.47
N GLN A 202 13.03 -11.49 1.17
CA GLN A 202 14.15 -12.44 1.19
C GLN A 202 14.38 -13.08 -0.19
N GLN A 203 13.32 -13.44 -0.90
CA GLN A 203 13.42 -13.99 -2.26
C GLN A 203 13.93 -12.95 -3.27
N ALA A 204 13.53 -11.68 -3.15
CA ALA A 204 14.01 -10.60 -4.01
C ALA A 204 15.47 -10.20 -3.75
N SER A 205 16.03 -10.61 -2.60
CA SER A 205 17.41 -10.29 -2.18
C SER A 205 18.40 -11.41 -2.48
N GLN A 206 17.96 -12.55 -3.04
CA GLN A 206 18.87 -13.60 -3.48
C GLN A 206 19.41 -13.27 -4.89
N PRO A 207 20.75 -13.26 -5.08
CA PRO A 207 21.39 -12.92 -6.35
C PRO A 207 21.16 -13.96 -7.45
#